data_AF-A0A923L0H6-F1
#
_entry.id   AF-A0A923L0H6-F1
#
_cell.length_a   1.000
_cell.length_b   1.000
_cell.length_c   1.000
_cell.angle_alpha   90.00
_cell.angle_beta   90.00
_cell.angle_gamma   90.00
#
_symmetry.space_group_name_H-M   'P 1'
#
loop_
_entity.id
_entity.type
_entity.pdbx_description
1 polymer ?
#
loop_
_entity_poly.entity_id
_entity_poly.type
_entity_poly.pdbx_seq_one_letter_code
_entity_poly.pdbx_strand_id
1 'polypeptide(L)'
;MTAIKKEWKVQCPALAQELMIVLGAFLVGKLLGLFLTVVTDMPQEFPLGSVFGIIGLAVVLFCVGGQFVLGLNNAILMSRTRKGFLLGHYVVSTLSLLLCALLALVLFVLEVWLIPGMGEAGRQQVQQVLAVVLNPALAAAFLLGGVVLANFVGALLARFGKKAFWVLWALWMFCFLVLPRMMEASEGKDSILTRAGRALAGLFTGFSLTAWGVVGLVCTVLAFFATLLMSRHKRAEA
;
A
#
# COMPACT_ATOMS: atom_id res chain seq x y z
N MET A 1 27.93 6.02 5.32
CA MET A 1 27.52 4.86 6.16
C MET A 1 26.90 5.24 7.51
N THR A 2 27.27 6.37 8.13
CA THR A 2 26.74 6.80 9.44
C THR A 2 25.24 7.19 9.43
N ALA A 3 24.75 7.76 8.32
CA ALA A 3 23.36 8.21 8.19
C ALA A 3 22.33 7.06 8.20
N ILE A 4 22.59 5.98 7.45
CA ILE A 4 21.70 4.81 7.34
C ILE A 4 21.64 4.06 8.68
N LYS A 5 22.79 3.85 9.32
CA LYS A 5 22.84 3.19 10.65
C LYS A 5 22.09 3.99 11.72
N LYS A 6 22.10 5.32 11.64
CA LYS A 6 21.36 6.20 12.55
C LYS A 6 19.85 6.11 12.29
N GLU A 7 19.42 6.13 11.03
CA GLU A 7 18.01 5.93 10.66
C GLU A 7 17.50 4.55 11.09
N TRP A 8 18.29 3.49 10.89
CA TRP A 8 17.94 2.14 11.33
C TRP A 8 17.63 2.08 12.82
N LYS A 9 18.48 2.68 13.67
CA LYS A 9 18.25 2.70 15.12
C LYS A 9 16.97 3.44 15.51
N VAL A 10 16.64 4.52 14.79
CA VAL A 10 15.44 5.32 15.06
C VAL A 10 14.17 4.60 14.59
N GLN A 11 14.25 3.90 13.45
CA GLN A 11 13.10 3.24 12.82
C GLN A 11 12.92 1.79 13.29
N CYS A 12 13.89 1.18 13.97
CA CYS A 12 13.78 -0.17 14.53
C CYS A 12 12.54 -0.39 15.43
N PRO A 13 12.18 0.52 16.37
CA PRO A 13 10.94 0.38 17.12
C PRO A 13 9.68 0.55 16.23
N ALA A 14 9.74 1.42 15.22
CA ALA A 14 8.65 1.59 14.25
C ALA A 14 8.45 0.32 13.41
N LEU A 15 9.53 -0.36 13.02
CA LEU A 15 9.49 -1.63 12.31
C LEU A 15 8.82 -2.72 13.14
N ALA A 16 9.09 -2.79 14.45
CA ALA A 16 8.39 -3.71 15.34
C ALA A 16 6.88 -3.41 15.39
N GLN A 17 6.49 -2.14 15.44
CA GLN A 17 5.09 -1.73 15.38
C GLN A 17 4.45 -2.10 14.03
N GLU A 18 5.13 -1.88 12.92
CA GLU A 18 4.64 -2.23 11.57
C GLU A 18 4.42 -3.74 11.43
N LEU A 19 5.36 -4.57 11.93
CA LEU A 19 5.20 -6.03 11.96
C LEU A 19 4.02 -6.45 12.84
N MET A 20 3.84 -5.81 14.00
CA MET A 20 2.71 -6.07 14.88
C MET A 20 1.37 -5.69 14.25
N ILE A 21 1.31 -4.63 13.43
CA ILE A 21 0.11 -4.25 12.68
C ILE A 21 -0.26 -5.34 11.68
N VAL A 22 0.71 -5.83 10.90
CA VAL A 22 0.47 -6.90 9.91
C VAL A 22 0.02 -8.19 10.60
N LEU A 23 0.71 -8.58 11.67
CA LEU A 23 0.38 -9.77 12.45
C LEU A 23 -0.99 -9.63 13.13
N GLY A 24 -1.29 -8.48 13.73
CA GLY A 24 -2.58 -8.19 14.35
C GLY A 24 -3.73 -8.22 13.34
N ALA A 25 -3.55 -7.60 12.18
CA ALA A 25 -4.55 -7.65 11.11
C ALA A 25 -4.80 -9.08 10.63
N PHE A 26 -3.73 -9.87 10.43
CA PHE A 26 -3.83 -11.29 10.09
C PHE A 26 -4.61 -12.09 11.13
N LEU A 27 -4.31 -11.91 12.42
CA LEU A 27 -5.00 -12.60 13.52
C LEU A 27 -6.49 -12.23 13.56
N VAL A 28 -6.84 -10.96 13.36
CA VAL A 28 -8.23 -10.51 13.26
C VAL A 28 -8.94 -11.21 12.09
N GLY A 29 -8.30 -11.29 10.93
CA GLY A 29 -8.85 -12.01 9.77
C GLY A 29 -9.03 -13.51 10.04
N LYS A 30 -8.09 -14.16 10.74
CA LYS A 30 -8.22 -15.57 11.15
C LYS A 30 -9.35 -15.79 12.15
N LEU A 31 -9.47 -14.92 13.15
CA LEU A 31 -10.55 -14.99 14.15
C LEU A 31 -11.92 -14.81 13.49
N LEU A 32 -12.04 -13.87 12.54
CA LEU A 32 -13.27 -13.67 11.79
C LEU A 32 -13.59 -14.88 10.90
N GLY A 33 -12.59 -15.45 10.23
CA GLY A 33 -12.77 -16.69 9.46
C GLY A 33 -13.25 -17.86 10.33
N LEU A 34 -12.66 -18.03 11.51
CA LEU A 34 -13.07 -19.07 12.46
C LEU A 34 -14.50 -18.82 12.98
N PHE A 35 -14.82 -17.57 13.32
CA PHE A 35 -16.18 -17.20 13.74
C PHE A 35 -17.23 -17.57 12.67
N LEU A 36 -16.95 -17.27 11.39
CA LEU A 36 -17.86 -17.63 10.30
C LEU A 36 -18.02 -19.15 10.14
N THR A 37 -16.94 -19.93 10.31
CA THR A 37 -17.02 -21.39 10.22
C THR A 37 -17.83 -22.01 11.37
N VAL A 38 -17.72 -21.46 12.59
CA VAL A 38 -18.38 -22.00 13.78
C VAL A 38 -19.84 -21.58 13.87
N VAL A 39 -20.17 -20.35 13.44
CA VAL A 39 -21.52 -19.79 13.57
C VAL A 39 -22.39 -20.08 12.35
N THR A 40 -21.82 -20.17 11.15
CA THR A 40 -22.59 -20.28 9.90
C THR A 40 -22.37 -21.63 9.18
N ASP A 41 -21.56 -22.54 9.72
CA ASP A 41 -21.20 -23.83 9.10
C ASP A 41 -20.71 -23.69 7.64
N MET A 42 -20.22 -22.51 7.26
CA MET A 42 -19.69 -22.24 5.94
C MET A 42 -18.28 -22.83 5.85
N PRO A 43 -17.97 -23.70 4.87
CA PRO A 43 -16.63 -24.23 4.71
C PRO A 43 -15.64 -23.09 4.46
N GLN A 44 -14.48 -23.13 5.13
CA GLN A 44 -13.45 -22.10 4.98
C GLN A 44 -12.70 -22.26 3.66
N GLU A 45 -13.34 -21.88 2.55
CA GLU A 45 -12.72 -21.98 1.23
C GLU A 45 -11.76 -20.80 0.93
N PHE A 46 -11.86 -19.71 1.70
CA PHE A 46 -11.10 -18.48 1.48
C PHE A 46 -10.12 -18.14 2.62
N PRO A 47 -8.84 -17.82 2.30
CA PRO A 47 -7.83 -17.42 3.28
C PRO A 47 -8.05 -15.96 3.75
N LEU A 48 -9.07 -15.77 4.59
CA LEU A 48 -9.46 -14.46 5.15
C LEU A 48 -8.34 -13.81 5.98
N GLY A 49 -7.52 -14.59 6.68
CA GLY A 49 -6.40 -14.05 7.47
C GLY A 49 -5.44 -13.25 6.59
N SER A 50 -5.10 -13.81 5.44
CA SER A 50 -4.15 -13.23 4.50
C SER A 50 -4.70 -11.99 3.80
N VAL A 51 -6.00 -11.96 3.50
CA VAL A 51 -6.66 -10.75 2.98
C VAL A 51 -6.50 -9.59 3.98
N PHE A 52 -6.78 -9.85 5.26
CA PHE A 52 -6.55 -8.85 6.30
C PHE A 52 -5.06 -8.53 6.52
N GLY A 53 -4.15 -9.48 6.33
CA GLY A 53 -2.71 -9.23 6.32
C GLY A 53 -2.27 -8.25 5.21
N ILE A 54 -2.84 -8.38 4.01
CA ILE A 54 -2.62 -7.44 2.89
C ILE A 54 -3.20 -6.06 3.22
N ILE A 55 -4.38 -6.00 3.85
CA ILE A 55 -4.95 -4.74 4.35
C ILE A 55 -4.02 -4.12 5.41
N GLY A 56 -3.46 -4.92 6.31
CA GLY A 56 -2.45 -4.47 7.27
C GLY A 56 -1.23 -3.87 6.59
N LEU A 57 -0.78 -4.44 5.47
CA LEU A 57 0.31 -3.89 4.66
C LEU A 57 -0.03 -2.51 4.08
N ALA A 58 -1.29 -2.30 3.66
CA ALA A 58 -1.76 -0.99 3.21
C ALA A 58 -1.75 0.03 4.34
N VAL A 59 -2.12 -0.38 5.57
CA VAL A 59 -2.02 0.50 6.76
C VAL A 59 -0.57 0.87 7.07
N VAL A 60 0.36 -0.08 6.94
CA VAL A 60 1.80 0.19 7.11
C VAL A 60 2.30 1.26 6.12
N LEU A 61 1.82 1.28 4.87
CA LEU A 61 2.15 2.35 3.92
C LEU A 61 1.73 3.74 4.43
N PHE A 62 0.57 3.86 5.07
CA PHE A 62 0.16 5.11 5.71
C PHE A 62 1.06 5.48 6.90
N CYS A 63 1.47 4.50 7.71
CA CYS A 63 2.41 4.71 8.81
C CYS A 63 3.76 5.23 8.31
N VAL A 64 4.32 4.64 7.24
CA VAL A 64 5.57 5.09 6.60
C VAL A 64 5.48 6.55 6.18
N GLY A 65 4.37 6.95 5.53
CA GLY A 65 4.13 8.35 5.16
C GLY A 65 4.09 9.30 6.37
N GLY A 66 3.51 8.88 7.49
CA GLY A 66 3.53 9.65 8.75
C GLY A 66 4.94 9.76 9.36
N GLN A 67 5.69 8.66 9.37
CA GLN A 67 7.07 8.62 9.86
C GLN A 67 7.99 9.54 9.06
N PHE A 68 7.78 9.66 7.75
CA PHE A 68 8.52 10.59 6.90
C PHE A 68 8.39 12.05 7.39
N VAL A 69 7.17 12.47 7.72
CA VAL A 69 6.88 13.85 8.14
C VAL A 69 7.51 14.16 9.49
N LEU A 70 7.31 13.27 10.46
CA LEU A 70 7.87 13.41 11.81
C LEU A 70 9.40 13.36 11.77
N GLY A 71 9.95 12.40 11.02
CA GLY A 71 11.39 12.25 10.84
C GLY A 71 12.03 13.47 10.17
N LEU A 72 11.38 14.03 9.15
CA LEU A 72 11.87 15.23 8.46
C LEU A 72 11.87 16.45 9.38
N ASN A 73 10.81 16.67 10.15
CA ASN A 73 10.74 17.77 11.12
C ASN A 73 11.85 17.63 12.17
N ASN A 74 12.02 16.43 12.75
CA ASN A 74 13.06 16.17 13.75
C ASN A 74 14.49 16.34 13.16
N ALA A 75 14.70 15.92 11.91
CA ALA A 75 15.98 16.12 11.23
C ALA A 75 16.33 17.60 11.02
N ILE A 76 15.34 18.46 10.75
CA ILE A 76 15.54 19.90 10.61
C ILE A 76 15.86 20.54 11.98
N LEU A 77 15.13 20.16 13.04
CA LEU A 77 15.39 20.65 14.41
C LEU A 77 16.80 20.28 14.90
N MET A 78 17.28 19.09 14.54
CA MET A 78 18.61 18.59 14.90
C MET A 78 19.74 19.06 13.95
N SER A 79 19.48 20.06 13.09
CA SER A 79 20.46 20.62 12.13
C SER A 79 21.13 19.57 11.23
N ARG A 80 20.45 18.47 10.92
CA ARG A 80 20.98 17.40 10.05
C ARG A 80 20.78 17.77 8.58
N THR A 81 21.72 17.34 7.73
CA THR A 81 21.61 17.55 6.28
C THR A 81 20.40 16.83 5.70
N ARG A 82 19.49 17.57 5.06
CA ARG A 82 18.23 17.06 4.48
C ARG A 82 18.44 15.89 3.51
N LYS A 83 19.47 15.99 2.66
CA LYS A 83 19.83 14.93 1.69
C LYS A 83 20.20 13.61 2.37
N GLY A 84 20.91 13.67 3.50
CA GLY A 84 21.33 12.50 4.27
C GLY A 84 20.21 11.87 5.09
N PHE A 85 19.17 12.63 5.44
CA PHE A 85 17.92 12.08 6.01
C PHE A 85 17.11 11.35 4.93
N LEU A 86 16.85 12.01 3.79
CA LEU A 86 16.05 11.43 2.71
C LEU A 86 16.60 10.08 2.24
N LEU A 87 17.90 10.00 1.92
CA LEU A 87 18.52 8.75 1.48
C LEU A 87 18.43 7.65 2.54
N GLY A 88 18.65 7.98 3.82
CA GLY A 88 18.55 7.00 4.89
C GLY A 88 17.13 6.51 5.10
N HIS A 89 16.15 7.42 5.06
CA HIS A 89 14.75 7.09 5.27
C HIS A 89 14.21 6.21 4.12
N TYR A 90 14.43 6.57 2.85
CA TYR A 90 13.97 5.75 1.72
C TYR A 90 14.53 4.32 1.77
N VAL A 91 15.82 4.15 2.09
CA VAL A 91 16.44 2.83 2.19
C VAL A 91 15.84 2.02 3.34
N VAL A 92 15.72 2.61 4.53
CA VAL A 92 15.20 1.89 5.70
C VAL A 92 13.70 1.59 5.57
N SER A 93 12.90 2.52 5.05
CA SER A 93 11.46 2.30 4.83
C SER A 93 11.21 1.24 3.75
N THR A 94 12.03 1.19 2.69
CA THR A 94 11.95 0.10 1.70
C THR A 94 12.30 -1.25 2.32
N LEU A 95 13.31 -1.30 3.19
CA LEU A 95 13.65 -2.51 3.92
C LEU A 95 12.54 -2.93 4.90
N SER A 96 11.93 -1.98 5.61
CA SER A 96 10.82 -2.25 6.54
C SER A 96 9.61 -2.83 5.81
N LEU A 97 9.22 -2.20 4.69
CA LEU A 97 8.13 -2.68 3.86
C LEU A 97 8.43 -4.05 3.26
N LEU A 98 9.68 -4.31 2.85
CA LEU A 98 10.13 -5.63 2.38
C LEU A 98 9.97 -6.69 3.47
N LEU A 99 10.39 -6.39 4.71
CA LEU A 99 10.24 -7.31 5.84
C LEU A 99 8.76 -7.57 6.18
N CYS A 100 7.92 -6.53 6.14
CA CYS A 100 6.47 -6.67 6.31
C CYS A 100 5.83 -7.51 5.19
N ALA A 101 6.25 -7.31 3.94
CA ALA A 101 5.75 -8.07 2.80
C ALA A 101 6.18 -9.54 2.87
N LEU A 102 7.41 -9.81 3.30
CA LEU A 102 7.88 -11.18 3.55
C LEU A 102 7.09 -11.85 4.67
N LEU A 103 6.83 -11.14 5.78
CA LEU A 103 5.98 -11.67 6.86
C LEU A 103 4.58 -12.00 6.34
N ALA A 104 3.95 -11.10 5.57
CA ALA A 104 2.64 -11.34 4.99
C ALA A 104 2.64 -12.55 4.04
N LEU A 105 3.70 -12.74 3.25
CA LEU A 105 3.86 -13.91 2.38
C LEU A 105 4.01 -15.21 3.19
N VAL A 106 4.82 -15.20 4.25
CA VAL A 106 4.97 -16.36 5.15
C VAL A 106 3.64 -16.71 5.80
N LEU A 107 2.88 -15.72 6.27
CA LEU A 107 1.55 -15.92 6.85
C LEU A 107 0.55 -16.46 5.82
N PHE A 108 0.62 -16.00 4.56
CA PHE A 108 -0.19 -16.52 3.46
C PHE A 108 0.10 -17.98 3.16
N VAL A 109 1.38 -18.34 3.03
CA VAL A 109 1.77 -19.74 2.83
C VAL A 109 1.29 -20.58 4.03
N LEU A 110 1.54 -20.13 5.26
CA LEU A 110 1.11 -20.84 6.45
C LEU A 110 -0.41 -21.06 6.47
N GLU A 111 -1.20 -20.06 6.12
CA GLU A 111 -2.66 -20.17 6.09
C GLU A 111 -3.15 -21.17 5.03
N VAL A 112 -2.57 -21.17 3.84
CA VAL A 112 -2.90 -22.12 2.77
C VAL A 112 -2.58 -23.56 3.20
N TRP A 113 -1.48 -23.76 3.92
CA TRP A 113 -1.13 -25.07 4.49
C TRP A 113 -2.07 -25.51 5.61
N LEU A 114 -2.61 -24.57 6.39
CA LEU A 114 -3.43 -24.85 7.56
C LEU A 114 -4.90 -25.14 7.24
N ILE A 115 -5.37 -24.95 6.00
CA ILE A 115 -6.75 -25.24 5.59
C ILE A 115 -6.82 -26.68 5.06
N PRO A 116 -7.21 -27.68 5.87
CA PRO A 116 -7.39 -29.04 5.40
C PRO A 116 -8.58 -29.11 4.43
N GLY A 117 -8.38 -29.74 3.28
CA GLY A 117 -9.46 -29.95 2.31
C GLY A 117 -9.74 -28.77 1.37
N MET A 118 -8.84 -27.77 1.28
CA MET A 118 -8.96 -26.73 0.25
C MET A 118 -9.03 -27.38 -1.14
N GLY A 119 -10.18 -27.25 -1.81
CA GLY A 119 -10.44 -27.88 -3.10
C GLY A 119 -9.42 -27.46 -4.17
N GLU A 120 -9.27 -28.28 -5.22
CA GLU A 120 -8.29 -28.03 -6.29
C GLU A 120 -8.46 -26.64 -6.93
N ALA A 121 -9.71 -26.18 -7.07
CA ALA A 121 -10.03 -24.83 -7.57
C ALA A 121 -9.51 -23.70 -6.65
N GLY A 122 -9.61 -23.88 -5.32
CA GLY A 122 -9.09 -22.91 -4.35
C GLY A 122 -7.57 -22.85 -4.34
N ARG A 123 -6.91 -24.00 -4.48
CA ARG A 123 -5.43 -24.07 -4.62
C ARG A 123 -4.94 -23.41 -5.91
N GLN A 124 -5.67 -23.58 -7.01
CA GLN A 124 -5.30 -22.97 -8.29
C GLN A 124 -5.40 -21.43 -8.25
N GLN A 125 -6.43 -20.88 -7.61
CA GLN A 125 -6.56 -19.43 -7.40
C GLN A 125 -5.42 -18.89 -6.52
N VAL A 126 -5.08 -19.59 -5.43
CA VAL A 126 -3.95 -19.25 -4.56
C VAL A 126 -2.63 -19.25 -5.33
N GLN A 127 -2.39 -20.23 -6.20
CA GLN A 127 -1.18 -20.31 -7.03
C GLN A 127 -1.10 -19.17 -8.05
N GLN A 128 -2.22 -18.77 -8.65
CA GLN A 128 -2.27 -17.62 -9.56
C GLN A 128 -1.92 -16.32 -8.84
N VAL A 129 -2.50 -16.09 -7.65
CA VAL A 129 -2.17 -14.92 -6.82
C VAL A 129 -0.70 -14.93 -6.43
N LEU A 130 -0.17 -16.08 -6.01
CA LEU A 130 1.24 -16.22 -5.65
C LEU A 130 2.15 -15.95 -6.84
N ALA A 131 1.82 -16.41 -8.05
CA ALA A 131 2.59 -16.15 -9.26
C ALA A 131 2.64 -14.65 -9.63
N VAL A 132 1.56 -13.91 -9.38
CA VAL A 132 1.52 -12.46 -9.58
C VAL A 132 2.33 -11.73 -8.51
N VAL A 133 2.16 -12.10 -7.24
CA VAL A 133 2.86 -11.47 -6.11
C VAL A 133 4.36 -11.71 -6.15
N LEU A 134 4.78 -12.91 -6.56
CA LEU A 134 6.19 -13.30 -6.62
C LEU A 134 6.88 -12.78 -7.89
N ASN A 135 6.16 -12.15 -8.82
CA ASN A 135 6.77 -11.56 -10.00
C ASN A 135 7.71 -10.42 -9.56
N PRO A 136 9.03 -10.54 -9.83
CA PRO A 136 10.02 -9.60 -9.29
C PRO A 136 9.79 -8.17 -9.76
N ALA A 137 9.23 -7.97 -10.97
CA ALA A 137 8.92 -6.66 -11.50
C ALA A 137 7.77 -5.99 -10.74
N LEU A 138 6.70 -6.74 -10.45
CA LEU A 138 5.55 -6.24 -9.70
C LEU A 138 5.88 -6.03 -8.22
N ALA A 139 6.62 -6.96 -7.62
CA ALA A 139 7.09 -6.83 -6.24
C ALA A 139 8.00 -5.61 -6.08
N ALA A 140 8.96 -5.40 -6.99
CA ALA A 140 9.82 -4.23 -6.97
C ALA A 140 9.02 -2.92 -7.18
N ALA A 141 8.08 -2.92 -8.13
CA ALA A 141 7.19 -1.78 -8.37
C ALA A 141 6.32 -1.45 -7.15
N PHE A 142 5.80 -2.47 -6.47
CA PHE A 142 5.01 -2.30 -5.26
C PHE A 142 5.85 -1.77 -4.09
N LEU A 143 7.04 -2.33 -3.86
CA LEU A 143 7.92 -1.90 -2.77
C LEU A 143 8.45 -0.47 -2.98
N LEU A 144 9.04 -0.20 -4.14
CA LEU A 144 9.63 1.12 -4.43
C LEU A 144 8.54 2.16 -4.68
N GLY A 145 7.54 1.82 -5.49
CA GLY A 145 6.43 2.71 -5.79
C GLY A 145 5.59 2.99 -4.55
N GLY A 146 5.32 1.99 -3.72
CA GLY A 146 4.58 2.12 -2.48
C GLY A 146 5.26 3.08 -1.50
N VAL A 147 6.56 2.93 -1.26
CA VAL A 147 7.31 3.84 -0.36
C VAL A 147 7.34 5.27 -0.90
N VAL A 148 7.58 5.44 -2.20
CA VAL A 148 7.58 6.77 -2.83
C VAL A 148 6.21 7.43 -2.74
N LEU A 149 5.15 6.68 -3.03
CA LEU A 149 3.78 7.19 -2.97
C LEU A 149 3.36 7.51 -1.53
N ALA A 150 3.70 6.64 -0.58
CA ALA A 150 3.47 6.85 0.85
C ALA A 150 4.14 8.13 1.35
N ASN A 151 5.41 8.32 1.01
CA ASN A 151 6.17 9.53 1.37
C ASN A 151 5.62 10.78 0.69
N PHE A 152 5.17 10.67 -0.56
CA PHE A 152 4.51 11.76 -1.27
C PHE A 152 3.19 12.16 -0.61
N VAL A 153 2.32 11.19 -0.30
CA VAL A 153 1.05 11.43 0.41
C VAL A 153 1.33 12.03 1.79
N GLY A 154 2.29 11.48 2.54
CA GLY A 154 2.73 12.04 3.82
C GLY A 154 3.19 13.48 3.69
N ALA A 155 4.03 13.80 2.71
CA ALA A 155 4.50 15.17 2.45
C ALA A 155 3.36 16.12 2.05
N LEU A 156 2.40 15.63 1.25
CA LEU A 156 1.26 16.40 0.78
C LEU A 156 0.30 16.73 1.94
N LEU A 157 0.02 15.75 2.80
CA LEU A 157 -0.74 15.94 4.04
C LEU A 157 -0.02 16.89 5.01
N ALA A 158 1.30 16.78 5.13
CA ALA A 158 2.07 17.67 6.00
C ALA A 158 2.07 19.12 5.55
N ARG A 159 2.00 19.38 4.24
CA ARG A 159 2.05 20.75 3.69
C ARG A 159 0.67 21.42 3.62
N PHE A 160 -0.35 20.66 3.24
CA PHE A 160 -1.69 21.20 2.98
C PHE A 160 -2.72 20.82 4.05
N GLY A 161 -2.34 19.99 5.02
CA GLY A 161 -3.14 19.61 6.17
C GLY A 161 -4.51 19.04 5.77
N LYS A 162 -5.55 19.56 6.41
CA LYS A 162 -6.95 19.13 6.20
C LYS A 162 -7.43 19.26 4.74
N LYS A 163 -6.95 20.26 3.98
CA LYS A 163 -7.40 20.47 2.59
C LYS A 163 -6.95 19.33 1.68
N ALA A 164 -5.69 18.91 1.81
CA ALA A 164 -5.16 17.76 1.09
C ALA A 164 -5.88 16.46 1.45
N PHE A 165 -6.17 16.27 2.75
CA PHE A 165 -6.89 15.10 3.20
C PHE A 165 -8.26 14.98 2.53
N TRP A 166 -9.04 16.07 2.50
CA TRP A 166 -10.35 16.07 1.84
C TRP A 166 -10.27 15.77 0.35
N VAL A 167 -9.29 16.32 -0.36
CA VAL A 167 -9.09 16.05 -1.80
C VAL A 167 -8.70 14.59 -2.03
N LEU A 168 -7.75 14.07 -1.25
CA LEU A 168 -7.30 12.68 -1.37
C LEU A 168 -8.41 11.70 -1.01
N TRP A 169 -9.19 12.01 0.02
CA TRP A 169 -10.35 11.22 0.43
C TRP A 169 -11.45 11.23 -0.63
N ALA A 170 -11.78 12.40 -1.19
CA ALA A 170 -12.77 12.50 -2.27
C ALA A 170 -12.33 11.73 -3.53
N LEU A 171 -11.05 11.84 -3.90
CA LEU A 171 -10.47 11.07 -4.99
C LEU A 171 -10.54 9.57 -4.71
N TRP A 172 -10.20 9.15 -3.49
CA TRP A 172 -10.26 7.75 -3.06
C TRP A 172 -11.70 7.21 -3.11
N MET A 173 -12.67 7.95 -2.58
CA MET A 173 -14.09 7.58 -2.64
C MET A 173 -14.60 7.52 -4.08
N PHE A 174 -14.21 8.47 -4.93
CA PHE A 174 -14.56 8.44 -6.34
C PHE A 174 -14.02 7.19 -7.04
N CYS A 175 -12.74 6.85 -6.80
CA CYS A 175 -12.11 5.69 -7.43
C CYS A 175 -12.69 4.34 -6.98
N PHE A 176 -13.02 4.18 -5.69
CA PHE A 176 -13.46 2.88 -5.16
C PHE A 176 -14.98 2.71 -5.09
N LEU A 177 -15.77 3.78 -4.95
CA LEU A 177 -17.24 3.67 -4.85
C LEU A 177 -17.94 4.08 -6.15
N VAL A 178 -17.47 5.15 -6.78
CA VAL A 178 -18.16 5.72 -7.94
C VAL A 178 -17.76 5.01 -9.22
N LEU A 179 -16.47 4.75 -9.41
CA LEU A 179 -15.93 4.11 -10.61
C LEU A 179 -16.53 2.70 -10.86
N PRO A 180 -16.59 1.78 -9.87
CA PRO A 180 -17.21 0.47 -10.08
C PRO A 180 -18.70 0.57 -10.39
N ARG A 181 -19.44 1.44 -9.68
CA ARG A 181 -20.87 1.67 -9.93
C ARG A 181 -21.13 2.27 -11.31
N MET A 182 -20.23 3.13 -11.81
CA MET A 182 -20.31 3.67 -13.17
C MET A 182 -20.05 2.60 -14.23
N MET A 183 -19.17 1.64 -13.95
CA MET A 183 -18.91 0.51 -14.85
C MET A 183 -20.10 -0.46 -14.88
N GLU A 184 -20.65 -0.82 -13.72
CA GLU A 184 -21.85 -1.67 -13.59
C GLU A 184 -23.09 -1.04 -14.23
N ALA A 185 -23.30 0.27 -14.04
CA ALA A 185 -24.44 0.97 -14.65
C ALA A 185 -24.34 1.04 -16.19
N SER A 186 -23.15 0.88 -16.78
CA SER A 186 -22.92 0.99 -18.22
C SER A 186 -23.49 -0.15 -19.06
N GLU A 187 -23.99 -1.21 -18.41
CA GLU A 187 -24.63 -2.35 -19.07
C GLU A 187 -26.12 -2.14 -19.33
N GLY A 188 -26.78 -1.13 -18.71
CA GLY A 188 -28.25 -1.07 -18.70
C GLY A 188 -28.95 0.15 -19.31
N LYS A 189 -28.33 1.35 -19.37
CA LYS A 189 -29.00 2.57 -19.88
C LYS A 189 -28.04 3.57 -20.53
N ASP A 190 -28.46 4.22 -21.62
CA ASP A 190 -27.73 5.32 -22.26
C ASP A 190 -27.90 6.63 -21.47
N SER A 191 -26.92 6.95 -20.64
CA SER A 191 -26.84 8.18 -19.85
C SER A 191 -25.43 8.74 -19.94
N ILE A 192 -25.25 10.03 -19.63
CA ILE A 192 -23.93 10.68 -19.66
C ILE A 192 -22.94 9.95 -18.73
N LEU A 193 -23.44 9.41 -17.61
CA LEU A 193 -22.67 8.57 -16.67
C LEU A 193 -22.19 7.25 -17.30
N THR A 194 -22.97 6.63 -18.18
CA THR A 194 -22.58 5.35 -18.82
C THR A 194 -21.64 5.56 -19.99
N ARG A 195 -21.71 6.70 -20.68
CA ARG A 195 -20.71 7.11 -21.67
C ARG A 195 -19.36 7.44 -21.01
N ALA A 196 -19.38 8.14 -19.88
CA ALA A 196 -18.19 8.39 -19.07
C ALA A 196 -17.63 7.08 -18.47
N GLY A 197 -18.51 6.19 -18.00
CA GLY A 197 -18.17 4.85 -17.52
C GLY A 197 -17.53 3.98 -18.61
N ARG A 198 -18.08 3.95 -19.83
CA ARG A 198 -17.46 3.24 -20.97
C ARG A 198 -16.15 3.87 -21.44
N ALA A 199 -16.02 5.20 -21.40
CA ALA A 199 -14.77 5.86 -21.75
C ALA A 199 -13.67 5.57 -20.72
N LEU A 200 -14.00 5.59 -19.43
CA LEU A 200 -13.08 5.18 -18.36
C LEU A 200 -12.77 3.69 -18.45
N ALA A 201 -13.78 2.83 -18.61
CA ALA A 201 -13.58 1.39 -18.77
C ALA A 201 -12.73 1.08 -20.00
N GLY A 202 -12.95 1.77 -21.12
CA GLY A 202 -12.15 1.65 -22.35
C GLY A 202 -10.72 2.16 -22.19
N LEU A 203 -10.49 3.17 -21.35
CA LEU A 203 -9.13 3.55 -20.93
C LEU A 203 -8.49 2.46 -20.06
N PHE A 204 -9.23 1.88 -19.11
CA PHE A 204 -8.73 0.83 -18.24
C PHE A 204 -8.42 -0.48 -18.97
N THR A 205 -9.25 -0.88 -19.93
CA THR A 205 -9.09 -2.13 -20.71
C THR A 205 -8.27 -1.94 -21.99
N GLY A 206 -8.15 -0.72 -22.51
CA GLY A 206 -7.40 -0.42 -23.73
C GLY A 206 -5.89 -0.32 -23.55
N PHE A 207 -5.40 -0.13 -22.31
CA PHE A 207 -3.96 -0.09 -22.02
C PHE A 207 -3.43 -1.47 -21.65
N SER A 208 -2.37 -1.91 -22.34
CA SER A 208 -1.63 -3.12 -22.00
C SER A 208 -1.02 -3.02 -20.60
N LEU A 209 -0.75 -4.17 -19.97
CA LEU A 209 -0.07 -4.24 -18.65
C LEU A 209 1.26 -3.44 -18.65
N THR A 210 1.95 -3.40 -19.80
CA THR A 210 3.16 -2.61 -20.00
C THR A 210 2.92 -1.10 -20.04
N ALA A 211 1.83 -0.64 -20.65
CA ALA A 211 1.46 0.78 -20.67
C ALA A 211 1.10 1.26 -19.25
N TRP A 212 0.38 0.45 -18.47
CA TRP A 212 0.14 0.70 -17.05
C TRP A 212 1.43 0.74 -16.22
N GLY A 213 2.37 -0.16 -16.52
CA GLY A 213 3.70 -0.14 -15.90
C GLY A 213 4.46 1.17 -16.16
N VAL A 214 4.43 1.67 -17.40
CA VAL A 214 5.07 2.95 -17.77
C VAL A 214 4.38 4.13 -17.09
N VAL A 215 3.05 4.19 -17.09
CA VAL A 215 2.29 5.24 -16.39
C VAL A 215 2.59 5.23 -14.89
N GLY A 216 2.61 4.05 -14.27
CA GLY A 216 2.98 3.88 -12.86
C GLY A 216 4.40 4.36 -12.58
N LEU A 217 5.36 4.05 -13.45
CA LEU A 217 6.74 4.52 -13.32
C LEU A 217 6.84 6.03 -13.46
N VAL A 218 6.17 6.63 -14.46
CA VAL A 218 6.15 8.09 -14.62
C VAL A 218 5.53 8.77 -13.39
N CYS A 219 4.41 8.25 -12.88
CA CYS A 219 3.76 8.76 -11.67
C CYS A 219 4.66 8.66 -10.43
N THR A 220 5.37 7.55 -10.23
CA THR A 220 6.29 7.40 -9.09
C THR A 220 7.48 8.34 -9.19
N VAL A 221 8.05 8.52 -10.39
CA VAL A 221 9.13 9.50 -10.63
C VAL A 221 8.64 10.93 -10.35
N LEU A 222 7.46 11.30 -10.85
CA LEU A 222 6.87 12.62 -10.60
C LEU A 222 6.59 12.84 -9.10
N ALA A 223 6.03 11.84 -8.40
CA ALA A 223 5.79 11.88 -6.96
C ALA A 223 7.09 12.04 -6.17
N PHE A 224 8.16 11.36 -6.57
CA PHE A 224 9.48 11.50 -5.96
C PHE A 224 10.02 12.93 -6.12
N PHE A 225 10.02 13.47 -7.35
CA PHE A 225 10.47 14.84 -7.59
C PHE A 225 9.60 15.88 -6.87
N ALA A 226 8.28 15.70 -6.83
CA ALA A 226 7.38 16.56 -6.08
C ALA A 226 7.70 16.53 -4.58
N THR A 227 7.96 15.35 -4.01
CA THR A 227 8.38 15.18 -2.60
C THR A 227 9.70 15.90 -2.33
N LEU A 228 10.68 15.79 -3.24
CA LEU A 228 11.94 16.53 -3.14
C LEU A 228 11.71 18.04 -3.15
N LEU A 229 10.93 18.57 -4.09
CA LEU A 229 10.61 20.00 -4.18
C LEU A 229 9.91 20.50 -2.91
N MET A 230 8.95 19.74 -2.38
CA MET A 230 8.25 20.09 -1.14
C MET A 230 9.21 20.08 0.06
N SER A 231 10.12 19.11 0.15
CA SER A 231 11.10 19.00 1.24
C SER A 231 12.19 20.08 1.21
N ARG A 232 12.45 20.72 0.06
CA ARG A 232 13.42 21.82 -0.06
C ARG A 232 12.91 23.11 0.57
N HIS A 233 11.60 23.40 0.47
CA HIS A 233 11.01 24.65 0.94
C HIS A 233 10.46 24.59 2.37
N LYS A 234 10.33 23.40 2.98
CA LYS A 234 9.81 23.27 4.35
C LYS A 234 10.74 23.94 5.37
N ARG A 235 10.23 24.90 6.15
CA ARG A 235 10.86 25.40 7.39
C ARG A 235 10.31 24.57 8.56
N ALA A 236 11.08 24.42 9.64
CA ALA A 236 10.59 23.68 10.82
C ALA A 236 9.33 24.38 11.35
N GLU A 237 8.25 23.63 11.48
CA GLU A 237 7.09 24.04 12.27
C GLU A 237 7.36 23.54 13.69
N ALA A 238 7.50 24.48 14.62
CA ALA A 238 7.71 24.25 16.04
C ALA A 238 6.37 24.01 16.74
#